data_AF-A0AAU0BBZ6-F1
#
_entry.id   AF-A0AAU0BBZ6-F1
#
_cell.length_a   1.000
_cell.length_b   1.000
_cell.length_c   1.000
_cell.angle_alpha   90.00
_cell.angle_beta   90.00
_cell.angle_gamma   90.00
#
_symmetry.space_group_name_H-M   'P 1'
#
loop_
_entity.id
_entity.type
_entity.pdbx_description
1 polymer ?
#
loop_
_entity_poly.entity_id
_entity_poly.type
_entity_poly.pdbx_seq_one_letter_code
_entity_poly.pdbx_strand_id
1 'polypeptide(L)'
;MGLLTLSQTALATKQWNANANQTLNSWISGMYANITGPLQTLLHQCETAPQATCEVTILANGGVHTSATDGKQHFTLRFTGNPAPYLACHVYPQSPGNTNDKRLQGATCYDAQHNGTYFKLN
;
A
#
# COMPACT_ATOMS: atom_id res chain seq x y z
N MET A 1 -21.73 -9.28 -39.10
CA MET A 1 -21.28 -8.32 -38.07
C MET A 1 -20.94 -9.10 -36.81
N GLY A 2 -19.68 -9.50 -36.66
CA GLY A 2 -19.21 -10.19 -35.45
C GLY A 2 -18.52 -9.18 -34.53
N LEU A 3 -19.24 -8.66 -33.55
CA LEU A 3 -18.65 -7.83 -32.49
C LEU A 3 -17.88 -8.77 -31.55
N LEU A 4 -16.57 -8.88 -31.77
CA LEU A 4 -15.64 -9.39 -30.77
C LEU A 4 -15.59 -8.36 -29.62
N THR A 5 -16.45 -8.53 -28.62
CA THR A 5 -16.27 -7.86 -27.33
C THR A 5 -15.05 -8.48 -26.66
N LEU A 6 -13.88 -7.91 -26.94
CA LEU A 6 -12.72 -8.05 -26.07
C LEU A 6 -13.12 -7.40 -24.74
N SER A 7 -13.70 -8.18 -23.84
CA SER A 7 -13.83 -7.81 -22.43
C SER A 7 -12.42 -7.73 -21.86
N GLN A 8 -11.74 -6.59 -22.09
CA GLN A 8 -10.59 -6.21 -21.29
C GLN A 8 -11.11 -6.05 -19.87
N THR A 9 -10.95 -7.09 -19.05
CA THR A 9 -10.94 -6.94 -17.60
C THR A 9 -9.82 -5.98 -17.30
N ALA A 10 -10.15 -4.70 -17.10
CA ALA A 10 -9.20 -3.71 -16.63
C ALA A 10 -8.60 -4.25 -15.33
N LEU A 11 -7.27 -4.26 -15.23
CA LEU A 11 -6.54 -4.68 -14.02
C LEU A 11 -6.61 -3.57 -12.98
N ALA A 12 -6.71 -3.95 -11.70
CA ALA A 12 -6.61 -3.05 -10.55
C ALA A 12 -5.60 -1.93 -10.76
N THR A 13 -6.00 -0.68 -10.50
CA THR A 13 -5.10 0.46 -10.65
C THR A 13 -4.25 0.61 -9.38
N LYS A 14 -2.93 0.60 -9.52
CA LYS A 14 -2.01 1.11 -8.50
C LYS A 14 -1.88 2.62 -8.68
N GLN A 15 -2.43 3.39 -7.76
CA GLN A 15 -2.28 4.85 -7.78
C GLN A 15 -1.17 5.27 -6.82
N TRP A 16 -0.13 5.91 -7.36
CA TRP A 16 0.88 6.59 -6.54
C TRP A 16 0.48 8.05 -6.35
N ASN A 17 0.13 8.43 -5.13
CA ASN A 17 -0.17 9.83 -4.84
C ASN A 17 1.15 10.57 -4.57
N ALA A 18 1.81 11.03 -5.64
CA ALA A 18 3.17 11.57 -5.60
C ALA A 18 3.35 12.74 -4.61
N ASN A 19 4.45 12.72 -3.85
CA ASN A 19 4.93 13.84 -3.04
C ASN A 19 5.75 14.81 -3.91
N ALA A 20 5.72 16.11 -3.63
CA ALA A 20 6.58 17.07 -4.33
C ALA A 20 8.09 16.85 -4.04
N ASN A 21 8.42 16.27 -2.88
CA ASN A 21 9.78 15.92 -2.50
C ASN A 21 10.19 14.56 -3.12
N GLN A 22 11.07 14.61 -4.12
CA GLN A 22 11.56 13.41 -4.82
C GLN A 22 12.34 12.44 -3.93
N THR A 23 13.03 12.93 -2.89
CA THR A 23 13.72 12.08 -1.91
C THR A 23 12.73 11.24 -1.11
N LEU A 24 11.64 11.86 -0.65
CA LEU A 24 10.56 11.15 0.04
C LEU A 24 9.84 10.15 -0.89
N ASN A 25 9.57 10.53 -2.14
CA ASN A 25 9.00 9.60 -3.12
C ASN A 25 9.88 8.37 -3.33
N SER A 26 11.18 8.58 -3.56
CA SER A 26 12.13 7.49 -3.79
C SER A 26 12.28 6.59 -2.56
N TRP A 27 12.23 7.18 -1.36
CA TRP A 27 12.26 6.45 -0.11
C TRP A 27 11.02 5.55 0.07
N ILE A 28 9.82 6.12 -0.06
CA ILE A 28 8.57 5.35 0.06
C ILE A 28 8.46 4.30 -1.05
N SER A 29 8.92 4.61 -2.26
CA SER A 29 8.91 3.66 -3.38
C SER A 29 9.84 2.47 -3.10
N GLY A 30 11.03 2.75 -2.55
CA GLY A 30 11.96 1.71 -2.11
C GLY A 30 11.41 0.86 -0.96
N MET A 31 10.75 1.49 0.02
CA MET A 31 10.08 0.78 1.10
C MET A 31 8.94 -0.11 0.60
N TYR A 32 8.09 0.40 -0.31
CA TYR A 32 7.03 -0.38 -0.94
C TYR A 32 7.58 -1.63 -1.64
N ALA A 33 8.69 -1.49 -2.38
CA ALA A 33 9.36 -2.60 -3.03
C ALA A 33 9.94 -3.64 -2.06
N ASN A 34 10.21 -3.26 -0.81
CA ASN A 34 10.72 -4.14 0.24
C ASN A 34 9.61 -4.80 1.08
N ILE A 35 8.34 -4.57 0.77
CA ILE A 35 7.23 -5.26 1.44
C ILE A 35 7.28 -6.75 1.05
N THR A 36 7.39 -7.61 2.05
CA THR A 36 7.47 -9.07 1.89
C THR A 36 6.33 -9.81 2.60
N GLY A 37 6.22 -11.12 2.36
CA GLY A 37 5.36 -12.00 3.13
C GLY A 37 3.87 -11.83 2.80
N PRO A 38 2.95 -12.06 3.77
CA PRO A 38 1.51 -12.06 3.50
C PRO A 38 0.99 -10.74 2.92
N LEU A 39 1.59 -9.60 3.31
CA LEU A 39 1.20 -8.29 2.77
C LEU A 39 1.61 -8.15 1.29
N GLN A 40 2.76 -8.71 0.89
CA GLN A 40 3.17 -8.74 -0.52
C GLN A 40 2.22 -9.62 -1.34
N THR A 41 1.81 -10.78 -0.81
CA THR A 41 0.83 -11.65 -1.46
C THR A 41 -0.50 -10.93 -1.68
N LEU A 42 -0.99 -10.20 -0.67
CA LEU A 42 -2.20 -9.40 -0.78
C LEU A 42 -2.07 -8.30 -1.85
N LEU A 43 -0.95 -7.56 -1.84
CA LEU A 43 -0.71 -6.53 -2.85
C LEU A 43 -0.69 -7.10 -4.27
N HIS A 44 -0.04 -8.25 -4.47
CA HIS A 44 0.01 -8.92 -5.77
C HIS A 44 -1.35 -9.46 -6.21
N GLN A 45 -2.14 -10.02 -5.29
CA GLN A 45 -3.51 -10.41 -5.55
C GLN A 45 -4.34 -9.22 -6.03
N CYS A 46 -4.21 -8.07 -5.35
CA CYS A 46 -4.88 -6.86 -5.79
C CYS A 46 -4.40 -6.40 -7.16
N GLU A 47 -3.10 -6.32 -7.42
CA GLU A 47 -2.55 -5.90 -8.73
C GLU A 47 -3.00 -6.79 -9.91
N THR A 48 -3.26 -8.08 -9.66
CA THR A 48 -3.69 -9.04 -10.69
C THR A 48 -5.22 -9.20 -10.77
N ALA A 49 -5.96 -8.59 -9.85
CA ALA A 49 -7.41 -8.68 -9.81
C ALA A 49 -8.05 -7.75 -10.87
N PRO A 50 -9.22 -8.12 -11.42
CA PRO A 50 -10.04 -7.19 -12.20
C PRO A 50 -10.43 -5.96 -11.35
N GLN A 51 -10.41 -4.74 -11.90
CA GLN A 51 -10.55 -3.46 -11.17
C GLN A 51 -11.71 -3.40 -10.18
N ALA A 52 -12.83 -4.07 -10.46
CA ALA A 52 -13.97 -4.08 -9.55
C ALA A 52 -13.68 -4.77 -8.19
N THR A 53 -12.60 -5.55 -8.09
CA THR A 53 -12.36 -6.46 -6.96
C THR A 53 -11.28 -6.00 -5.98
N CYS A 54 -10.27 -5.26 -6.42
CA CYS A 54 -9.34 -4.59 -5.52
C CYS A 54 -8.62 -3.46 -6.26
N GLU A 55 -8.37 -2.34 -5.59
CA GLU A 55 -7.57 -1.21 -6.03
C GLU A 55 -6.64 -0.82 -4.89
N VAL A 56 -5.37 -0.49 -5.20
CA VAL A 56 -4.38 -0.11 -4.18
C VAL A 56 -3.92 1.30 -4.43
N THR A 57 -4.24 2.20 -3.52
CA THR A 57 -3.76 3.59 -3.53
C THR A 57 -2.66 3.75 -2.51
N ILE A 58 -1.47 4.14 -2.97
CA ILE A 58 -0.33 4.47 -2.11
C ILE A 58 -0.36 5.96 -1.85
N LEU A 59 -0.64 6.33 -0.60
CA LEU A 59 -0.69 7.74 -0.19
C LEU A 59 0.71 8.22 0.18
N ALA A 60 1.49 8.63 -0.82
CA ALA A 60 2.76 9.33 -0.59
C ALA A 60 2.58 10.84 -0.35
N ASN A 61 1.37 11.38 -0.59
CA ASN A 61 1.04 12.81 -0.55
C ASN A 61 0.75 13.37 0.86
N GLY A 62 1.08 12.59 1.91
CA GLY A 62 1.28 13.08 3.27
C GLY A 62 2.70 12.82 3.81
N GLY A 63 3.56 12.19 3.00
CA GLY A 63 4.85 11.66 3.43
C GLY A 63 4.71 10.49 4.41
N VAL A 64 5.85 10.08 4.96
CA VAL A 64 5.87 9.32 6.21
C VAL A 64 5.41 10.28 7.30
N HIS A 65 4.23 10.03 7.87
CA HIS A 65 3.63 10.89 8.88
C HIS A 65 3.62 10.21 10.23
N THR A 66 3.76 11.01 11.27
CA THR A 66 3.65 10.52 12.64
C THR A 66 2.17 10.26 12.94
N SER A 67 1.85 9.00 13.22
CA SER A 67 0.55 8.60 13.73
C SER A 67 0.25 9.38 15.02
N ALA A 68 -0.92 10.02 15.10
CA ALA A 68 -1.38 10.65 16.33
C ALA A 68 -1.68 9.62 17.44
N THR A 69 -1.90 8.36 17.07
CA THR A 69 -2.33 7.30 17.99
C THR A 69 -1.15 6.59 18.66
N ASP A 70 -0.08 6.32 17.92
CA ASP A 70 1.08 5.54 18.41
C ASP A 70 2.41 6.29 18.35
N GLY A 71 2.42 7.53 17.83
CA GLY A 71 3.61 8.36 17.70
C GLY A 71 4.63 7.84 16.68
N LYS A 72 4.29 6.80 15.91
CA LYS A 72 5.21 6.21 14.93
C LYS A 72 5.00 6.78 13.55
N GLN A 73 6.12 7.01 12.88
CA GLN A 73 6.18 7.37 11.48
C GLN A 73 5.77 6.18 10.60
N HIS A 74 4.86 6.38 9.66
CA HIS A 74 4.45 5.35 8.69
C HIS A 74 3.96 5.99 7.38
N PHE A 75 3.90 5.20 6.31
CA PHE A 75 3.13 5.54 5.12
C PHE A 75 1.90 4.63 5.01
N THR A 76 0.89 5.07 4.26
CA THR A 76 -0.39 4.37 4.18
C THR A 76 -0.61 3.77 2.80
N LEU A 77 -0.92 2.48 2.78
CA LEU A 77 -1.52 1.79 1.65
C LEU A 77 -3.02 1.77 1.89
N ARG A 78 -3.83 2.27 0.96
CA ARG A 78 -5.29 2.14 0.98
C ARG A 78 -5.73 1.11 -0.02
N PHE A 79 -6.72 0.32 0.36
CA PHE A 79 -7.34 -0.66 -0.51
C PHE A 79 -8.79 -0.27 -0.72
N THR A 80 -9.26 -0.33 -1.95
CA THR A 80 -10.66 -0.11 -2.34
C THR A 80 -11.15 -1.30 -3.17
N GLY A 81 -12.46 -1.55 -3.23
CA GLY A 81 -13.03 -2.69 -3.97
C GLY A 81 -13.35 -3.92 -3.11
N ASN A 82 -14.18 -4.82 -3.65
CA ASN A 82 -14.69 -6.01 -2.97
C ASN A 82 -14.06 -7.27 -3.60
N PRO A 83 -13.12 -8.00 -2.95
CA PRO A 83 -13.06 -8.27 -1.51
C PRO A 83 -11.71 -7.92 -0.86
N ALA A 84 -11.29 -6.64 -0.84
CA ALA A 84 -10.10 -6.27 -0.09
C ALA A 84 -10.30 -6.56 1.42
N PRO A 85 -9.48 -7.42 2.06
CA PRO A 85 -9.65 -7.82 3.46
C PRO A 85 -9.33 -6.69 4.46
N TYR A 86 -8.65 -5.63 4.00
CA TYR A 86 -8.28 -4.45 4.79
C TYR A 86 -8.67 -3.19 4.03
N LEU A 87 -8.98 -2.11 4.75
CA LEU A 87 -9.19 -0.78 4.18
C LEU A 87 -7.88 0.00 4.04
N ALA A 88 -6.97 -0.19 5.00
CA ALA A 88 -5.69 0.49 5.00
C ALA A 88 -4.61 -0.31 5.73
N CYS A 89 -3.36 -0.23 5.27
CA CYS A 89 -2.19 -0.71 5.98
C CYS A 89 -1.24 0.46 6.28
N HIS A 90 -0.87 0.61 7.54
CA HIS A 90 0.17 1.52 8.00
C HIS A 90 1.49 0.76 7.95
N VAL A 91 2.40 1.17 7.07
CA VAL A 91 3.69 0.50 6.87
C VAL A 91 4.79 1.31 7.55
N TYR A 92 5.51 0.69 8.49
CA TYR A 92 6.45 1.35 9.38
C TYR A 92 7.90 1.14 8.90
N PRO A 93 8.67 2.21 8.63
CA PRO A 93 10.10 2.12 8.36
C PRO A 93 10.85 1.61 9.59
N GLN A 94 11.95 0.89 9.35
CA GLN A 94 12.88 0.51 10.42
C GLN A 94 13.60 1.74 11.00
N SER A 95 13.96 2.70 10.14
CA SER A 95 14.65 3.94 10.53
C SER A 95 13.85 5.17 10.07
N PRO A 96 12.85 5.60 10.87
CA PRO A 96 12.09 6.83 10.61
C PRO A 96 12.99 8.05 10.34
N GLY A 97 12.65 8.83 9.31
CA GLY A 97 13.40 10.02 8.90
C GLY A 97 14.73 9.77 8.16
N ASN A 98 15.26 8.54 8.15
CA ASN A 98 16.43 8.20 7.35
C ASN A 98 16.02 7.74 5.95
N THR A 99 15.94 8.69 5.02
CA THR A 99 15.48 8.42 3.64
C THR A 99 16.40 7.50 2.82
N ASN A 100 17.59 7.17 3.32
CA ASN A 100 18.49 6.20 2.71
C ASN A 100 18.20 4.76 3.14
N ASP A 101 17.52 4.55 4.28
CA ASP A 101 17.18 3.23 4.80
C ASP A 101 15.76 2.84 4.39
N LYS A 102 15.64 1.84 3.53
CA LYS A 102 14.36 1.38 2.96
C LYS A 102 13.82 0.13 3.66
N ARG A 103 14.43 -0.32 4.75
CA ARG A 103 13.98 -1.50 5.50
C ARG A 103 12.72 -1.20 6.30
N LEU A 104 11.95 -2.23 6.59
CA LEU A 104 10.66 -2.11 7.24
C LEU A 104 10.68 -2.81 8.60
N GLN A 105 9.95 -2.27 9.58
CA GLN A 105 9.71 -2.97 10.84
C GLN A 105 8.52 -3.94 10.70
N GLY A 106 7.49 -3.49 10.00
CA GLY A 106 6.21 -4.16 9.92
C GLY A 106 5.14 -3.28 9.31
N ALA A 107 3.93 -3.83 9.23
CA ALA A 107 2.74 -3.08 8.88
C ALA A 107 1.55 -3.50 9.74
N THR A 108 0.70 -2.55 10.07
CA THR A 108 -0.59 -2.83 10.72
C THR A 108 -1.69 -2.54 9.72
N CYS A 109 -2.45 -3.56 9.35
CA CYS A 109 -3.57 -3.46 8.41
C CYS A 109 -4.90 -3.48 9.16
N TYR A 110 -5.78 -2.55 8.83
CA TYR A 110 -7.05 -2.33 9.50
C TYR A 110 -8.20 -2.77 8.60
N ASP A 111 -9.10 -3.60 9.13
CA ASP A 111 -10.33 -4.01 8.46
C ASP A 111 -11.41 -2.91 8.51
N ALA A 112 -12.61 -3.21 7.99
CA ALA A 112 -13.74 -2.27 7.99
C ALA A 112 -14.27 -1.93 9.39
N GLN A 113 -13.96 -2.76 10.39
CA GLN A 113 -14.27 -2.56 11.79
C GLN A 113 -13.12 -1.90 12.56
N HIS A 114 -12.06 -1.48 11.86
CA HIS A 114 -10.83 -0.91 12.42
C HIS A 114 -10.05 -1.87 13.34
N ASN A 115 -10.21 -3.18 13.20
CA ASN A 115 -9.34 -4.14 13.88
C ASN A 115 -8.00 -4.23 13.15
N GLY A 116 -6.91 -4.07 13.90
CA GLY A 116 -5.55 -4.10 13.36
C GLY A 116 -4.94 -5.51 13.36
N THR A 117 -4.53 -5.98 12.19
CA THR A 117 -3.66 -7.15 12.01
C THR A 117 -2.23 -6.69 11.75
N TYR A 118 -1.30 -7.13 12.60
CA TYR A 118 0.12 -6.82 12.41
C TYR A 118 0.82 -7.86 11.53
N PHE A 119 1.52 -7.38 10.51
CA PHE A 119 2.43 -8.13 9.66
C PHE A 119 3.86 -7.72 9.97
N LYS A 120 4.71 -8.68 10.34
CA LYS A 120 6.15 -8.45 10.42
C LYS A 120 6.71 -8.35 9.00
N LEU A 121 7.43 -7.26 8.73
CA LEU A 121 8.13 -7.00 7.46
C LEU A 121 9.64 -6.92 7.78
N ASN A 122 10.48 -7.29 6.82
CA ASN A 122 11.93 -7.40 7.01
C ASN A 122 12.67 -6.05 6.97
#